data_AF-A0A560BW79-F1
#
_entry.id   AF-A0A560BW79-F1
#
_cell.length_a   1.000
_cell.length_b   1.000
_cell.length_c   1.000
_cell.angle_alpha   90.00
_cell.angle_beta   90.00
_cell.angle_gamma   90.00
#
_symmetry.space_group_name_H-M   'P 1'
#
loop_
_entity.id
_entity.type
_entity.pdbx_description
1 polymer ?
#
loop_
_entity_poly.entity_id
_entity_poly.type
_entity_poly.pdbx_seq_one_letter_code
_entity_poly.pdbx_strand_id
1 'polypeptide(L)'
;MSAIFPARTVAPGFRLVETLPLGTSTLTPELDAARGRLCGELVARGVTPILCESWPDLQALNARHRDSWFPLLPKPASAPAFWVGAADAGGDIIATQGAVFLDCAASSFGERLADLSAFHDGTPPEGEWSFCASEAAHDARGRVAFVVAGWVRPDWRGRGLFHPMAFLARLLAWERWGVNWWCGLVDPETVPIWNGRGAGRRRLEPRPTILYEQKDAGRLPLHLLRFSRPGVVLDMEALRKTPGGA
;
A
#
# COMPACT_ATOMS: atom_id res chain seq x y z
N MET A 1 -12.03 25.48 8.64
CA MET A 1 -11.83 24.30 7.77
C MET A 1 -11.73 23.10 8.68
N SER A 2 -12.81 22.33 8.77
CA SER A 2 -13.00 21.27 9.76
C SER A 2 -12.07 20.08 9.54
N ALA A 3 -11.66 19.43 10.63
CA ALA A 3 -10.92 18.17 10.62
C ALA A 3 -11.60 17.14 9.71
N ILE A 4 -10.79 16.43 8.92
CA ILE A 4 -11.20 15.42 7.92
C ILE A 4 -11.90 14.22 8.59
N PHE A 5 -11.73 14.06 9.90
CA PHE A 5 -12.48 13.14 10.74
C PHE A 5 -12.98 13.91 11.96
N PRO A 6 -14.26 13.78 12.37
CA PRO A 6 -14.71 14.44 13.59
C PRO A 6 -13.85 13.96 14.76
N ALA A 7 -13.42 14.87 15.64
CA ALA A 7 -12.54 14.59 16.79
C ALA A 7 -13.04 13.49 17.74
N ARG A 8 -14.29 13.02 17.57
CA ARG A 8 -14.89 11.90 18.31
C ARG A 8 -14.54 10.52 17.77
N THR A 9 -13.99 10.38 16.57
CA THR A 9 -13.72 9.05 15.98
C THR A 9 -12.37 8.46 16.40
N VAL A 10 -11.49 9.25 17.02
CA VAL A 10 -10.15 8.84 17.41
C VAL A 10 -10.00 9.03 18.93
N ALA A 11 -10.58 8.12 19.71
CA ALA A 11 -10.41 8.08 21.16
C ALA A 11 -9.40 6.98 21.58
N PRO A 12 -8.65 7.15 22.68
CA PRO A 12 -7.71 6.13 23.17
C PRO A 12 -8.50 4.88 23.57
N GLY A 13 -8.46 3.84 22.74
CA GLY A 13 -9.27 2.63 22.85
C GLY A 13 -9.88 2.11 21.54
N PHE A 14 -9.74 2.84 20.42
CA PHE A 14 -10.32 2.42 19.14
C PHE A 14 -9.51 1.36 18.39
N ARG A 15 -10.20 0.29 18.01
CA ARG A 15 -9.67 -0.99 17.48
C ARG A 15 -9.33 -1.01 15.99
N LEU A 16 -9.51 0.11 15.29
CA LEU A 16 -9.53 0.37 13.83
C LEU A 16 -10.82 1.18 13.59
N VAL A 17 -10.70 2.37 13.03
CA VAL A 17 -11.89 3.12 12.57
C VAL A 17 -12.22 2.58 11.19
N GLU A 18 -13.07 1.56 11.17
CA GLU A 18 -13.60 0.95 9.96
C GLU A 18 -14.70 1.87 9.39
N THR A 19 -14.40 2.62 8.32
CA THR A 19 -15.42 3.41 7.61
C THR A 19 -16.12 2.61 6.51
N LEU A 20 -15.85 1.31 6.39
CA LEU A 20 -16.35 0.47 5.31
C LEU A 20 -16.72 -0.93 5.82
N PRO A 21 -17.89 -1.48 5.45
CA PRO A 21 -18.19 -2.87 5.66
C PRO A 21 -17.28 -3.72 4.76
N LEU A 22 -16.30 -4.39 5.37
CA LEU A 22 -15.61 -5.50 4.73
C LEU A 22 -16.65 -6.61 4.57
N GLY A 23 -17.06 -6.93 3.35
CA GLY A 23 -18.07 -7.95 3.10
C GLY A 23 -17.69 -9.31 3.71
N THR A 24 -18.63 -10.24 3.81
CA THR A 24 -18.37 -11.61 4.28
C THR A 24 -17.46 -12.35 3.31
N SER A 25 -16.16 -12.31 3.55
CA SER A 25 -15.15 -13.10 2.84
C SER A 25 -15.21 -14.58 3.28
N THR A 26 -14.99 -15.50 2.34
CA THR A 26 -14.83 -16.95 2.59
C THR A 26 -13.42 -17.36 3.02
N LEU A 27 -12.53 -16.40 3.27
CA LEU A 27 -11.24 -16.57 3.94
C LEU A 27 -11.43 -16.06 5.38
N THR A 28 -12.26 -16.76 6.15
CA THR A 28 -11.87 -17.69 7.22
C THR A 28 -11.15 -16.96 8.37
N PRO A 29 -11.52 -17.21 9.63
CA PRO A 29 -11.10 -16.47 10.83
C PRO A 29 -9.62 -16.07 10.99
N GLU A 30 -8.70 -16.68 10.24
CA GLU A 30 -7.28 -16.35 10.22
C GLU A 30 -7.00 -14.93 9.69
N LEU A 31 -7.71 -14.47 8.65
CA LEU A 31 -7.54 -13.11 8.14
C LEU A 31 -7.99 -12.07 9.18
N ASP A 32 -9.14 -12.31 9.79
CA ASP A 32 -9.68 -11.46 10.86
C ASP A 32 -8.74 -11.41 12.07
N ALA A 33 -8.20 -12.57 12.47
CA ALA A 33 -7.24 -12.65 13.56
C ALA A 33 -5.93 -11.89 13.24
N ALA A 34 -5.42 -12.02 12.00
CA ALA A 34 -4.23 -11.29 11.56
C ALA A 34 -4.48 -9.78 11.50
N ARG A 35 -5.62 -9.35 10.96
CA ARG A 35 -6.06 -7.95 10.93
C ARG A 35 -6.17 -7.39 12.34
N GLY A 36 -6.88 -8.08 13.23
CA GLY A 36 -7.04 -7.70 14.64
C GLY A 36 -5.72 -7.58 15.39
N ARG A 37 -4.77 -8.51 15.15
CA ARG A 37 -3.42 -8.44 15.74
C ARG A 37 -2.65 -7.23 15.25
N LEU A 38 -2.63 -6.98 13.93
CA LEU A 38 -1.94 -5.81 13.36
C LEU A 38 -2.53 -4.49 13.87
N CYS A 39 -3.87 -4.38 13.91
CA CYS A 39 -4.53 -3.21 14.47
C CYS A 39 -4.19 -3.02 15.95
N GLY A 40 -4.20 -4.11 16.74
CA GLY A 40 -3.79 -4.07 18.15
C GLY A 40 -2.35 -3.59 18.33
N GLU A 41 -1.41 -4.06 17.51
CA GLU A 41 -0.03 -3.58 17.57
C GLU A 41 0.12 -2.10 17.15
N LEU A 42 -0.67 -1.62 16.19
CA LEU A 42 -0.68 -0.21 15.79
C LEU A 42 -1.24 0.66 16.93
N VAL A 43 -2.33 0.23 17.56
CA VAL A 43 -2.91 0.91 18.74
C VAL A 43 -1.92 0.94 19.90
N ALA A 44 -1.20 -0.16 20.16
CA ALA A 44 -0.15 -0.21 21.18
C ALA A 44 1.01 0.76 20.89
N ARG A 45 1.22 1.14 19.62
CA ARG A 45 2.18 2.17 19.19
C ARG A 45 1.61 3.58 19.21
N GLY A 46 0.41 3.77 19.78
CA GLY A 46 -0.24 5.06 19.96
C GLY A 46 -0.92 5.61 18.71
N VAL A 47 -1.23 4.76 17.73
CA VAL A 47 -1.87 5.17 16.48
C VAL A 47 -3.12 4.35 16.19
N THR A 48 -4.13 5.01 15.61
CA THR A 48 -5.38 4.38 15.23
C THR A 48 -5.37 4.12 13.72
N PRO A 49 -5.40 2.86 13.26
CA PRO A 49 -5.52 2.60 11.83
C PRO A 49 -6.91 3.05 11.34
N ILE A 50 -6.97 3.54 10.10
CA ILE A 50 -8.15 4.03 9.40
C ILE A 50 -8.12 3.44 7.99
N LEU A 51 -9.24 2.92 7.52
CA LEU A 51 -9.42 2.54 6.11
C LEU A 51 -10.26 3.62 5.42
N CYS A 52 -9.84 4.06 4.23
CA CYS A 52 -10.52 5.10 3.46
C CYS A 52 -10.47 4.81 1.95
N GLU A 53 -11.56 5.09 1.23
CA GLU A 53 -11.66 4.96 -0.24
C GLU A 53 -11.54 6.29 -0.98
N SER A 54 -11.55 7.41 -0.26
CA SER A 54 -11.42 8.74 -0.85
C SER A 54 -10.00 8.96 -1.36
N TRP A 55 -9.80 8.73 -2.66
CA TRP A 55 -8.56 9.08 -3.35
C TRP A 55 -8.26 10.59 -3.31
N PRO A 56 -9.24 11.49 -3.47
CA PRO A 56 -9.01 12.93 -3.33
C PRO A 56 -8.45 13.31 -1.95
N ASP A 57 -8.89 12.66 -0.87
CA ASP A 57 -8.34 12.94 0.47
C ASP A 57 -6.88 12.49 0.59
N LEU A 58 -6.51 11.36 -0.01
CA LEU A 58 -5.12 10.91 -0.07
C LEU A 58 -4.25 11.87 -0.89
N GLN A 59 -4.76 12.37 -2.02
CA GLN A 59 -4.07 13.37 -2.84
C GLN A 59 -3.90 14.69 -2.09
N ALA A 60 -4.93 15.15 -1.38
CA ALA A 60 -4.86 16.34 -0.54
C ALA A 60 -3.86 16.17 0.61
N LEU A 61 -3.79 14.98 1.23
CA LEU A 61 -2.79 14.67 2.25
C LEU A 61 -1.37 14.66 1.66
N ASN A 62 -1.15 14.01 0.52
CA ASN A 62 0.14 14.03 -0.17
C ASN A 62 0.58 15.47 -0.52
N ALA A 63 -0.33 16.28 -1.04
CA ALA A 63 -0.07 17.69 -1.37
C ALA A 63 0.40 18.52 -0.16
N ARG A 64 -0.15 18.25 1.03
CA ARG A 64 0.26 18.94 2.28
C ARG A 64 1.63 18.49 2.81
N HIS A 65 2.10 17.33 2.40
CA HIS A 65 3.34 16.71 2.91
C HIS A 65 4.39 16.51 1.80
N ARG A 66 4.35 17.32 0.74
CA ARG A 66 5.28 17.22 -0.41
C ARG A 66 6.74 17.46 -0.08
N ASP A 67 7.02 18.08 1.06
CA ASP A 67 8.35 18.26 1.62
C ASP A 67 9.00 16.93 2.06
N SER A 68 8.19 15.94 2.39
CA SER A 68 8.63 14.66 2.96
C SER A 68 7.99 13.43 2.31
N TRP A 69 7.11 13.64 1.34
CA TRP A 69 6.39 12.62 0.59
C TRP A 69 6.50 12.90 -0.91
N PHE A 70 7.14 11.98 -1.61
CA PHE A 70 7.17 11.94 -3.07
C PHE A 70 5.74 12.01 -3.67
N PRO A 71 5.54 12.63 -4.86
CA PRO A 71 4.27 12.56 -5.58
C PRO A 71 3.69 11.15 -5.60
N LEU A 72 2.39 11.03 -5.39
CA LEU A 72 1.75 9.73 -5.61
C LEU A 72 1.98 9.29 -7.05
N LEU A 73 2.26 8.01 -7.25
CA LEU A 73 2.17 7.43 -8.58
C LEU A 73 0.71 7.56 -9.05
N PRO A 74 0.46 7.88 -10.34
CA PRO A 74 -0.90 7.98 -10.83
C PRO A 74 -1.63 6.64 -10.75
N LYS A 75 -2.97 6.71 -10.85
CA LYS A 75 -3.81 5.54 -11.01
C LYS A 75 -4.84 5.79 -12.10
N PRO A 76 -5.31 4.76 -12.82
CA PRO A 76 -6.45 4.90 -13.70
C PRO A 76 -7.64 5.45 -12.89
N ALA A 77 -8.38 6.41 -13.44
CA ALA A 77 -9.50 7.04 -12.77
C ALA A 77 -10.60 6.00 -12.45
N SER A 78 -10.82 5.07 -13.38
CA SER A 78 -11.75 3.94 -13.30
C SER A 78 -11.34 2.86 -12.30
N ALA A 79 -10.05 2.78 -11.94
CA ALA A 79 -9.54 1.71 -11.09
C ALA A 79 -10.00 1.90 -9.62
N PRO A 80 -10.63 0.87 -9.01
CA PRO A 80 -10.92 0.86 -7.59
C PRO A 80 -9.65 1.02 -6.78
N ALA A 81 -9.71 1.80 -5.69
CA ALA A 81 -8.58 2.03 -4.83
C ALA A 81 -9.02 2.25 -3.39
N PHE A 82 -8.12 2.00 -2.46
CA PHE A 82 -8.27 2.38 -1.06
C PHE A 82 -6.91 2.79 -0.49
N TRP A 83 -6.92 3.40 0.68
CA TRP A 83 -5.72 3.60 1.48
C TRP A 83 -6.00 3.35 2.96
N VAL A 84 -4.96 2.88 3.64
CA VAL A 84 -4.94 2.75 5.10
C VAL A 84 -4.11 3.90 5.65
N GLY A 85 -4.67 4.66 6.58
CA GLY A 85 -4.00 5.68 7.36
C GLY A 85 -3.71 5.20 8.78
N ALA A 86 -2.67 5.72 9.42
CA ALA A 86 -2.49 5.66 10.86
C ALA A 86 -2.66 7.07 11.43
N ALA A 87 -3.69 7.29 12.24
CA ALA A 87 -3.93 8.55 12.91
C ALA A 87 -3.26 8.59 14.28
N ASP A 88 -2.64 9.71 14.64
CA ASP A 88 -2.20 9.95 16.02
C ASP A 88 -3.38 10.35 16.93
N ALA A 89 -3.09 10.64 18.20
CA ALA A 89 -4.11 11.04 19.18
C ALA A 89 -4.81 12.38 18.85
N GLY A 90 -4.18 13.22 18.00
CA GLY A 90 -4.78 14.46 17.49
C GLY A 90 -5.69 14.22 16.29
N GLY A 91 -5.72 13.00 15.75
CA GLY A 91 -6.45 12.66 14.53
C GLY A 91 -5.67 12.97 13.25
N ASP A 92 -4.40 13.37 13.34
CA ASP A 92 -3.56 13.62 12.17
C ASP A 92 -3.07 12.30 11.57
N ILE A 93 -3.14 12.17 10.25
CA ILE A 93 -2.60 11.00 9.55
C ILE A 93 -1.08 11.10 9.49
N ILE A 94 -0.39 10.14 10.12
CA ILE A 94 1.07 10.12 10.26
C ILE A 94 1.75 9.02 9.45
N ALA A 95 0.98 8.08 8.90
CA ALA A 95 1.47 7.06 7.98
C ALA A 95 0.36 6.60 7.05
N THR A 96 0.73 6.19 5.83
CA THR A 96 -0.22 5.70 4.83
C THR A 96 0.32 4.51 4.05
N GLN A 97 -0.62 3.71 3.54
CA GLN A 97 -0.40 2.72 2.48
C GLN A 97 -1.62 2.71 1.56
N GLY A 98 -1.45 3.10 0.30
CA GLY A 98 -2.51 3.07 -0.72
C GLY A 98 -2.34 1.92 -1.70
N ALA A 99 -3.46 1.32 -2.09
CA ALA A 99 -3.53 0.23 -3.06
C ALA A 99 -4.59 0.53 -4.13
N VAL A 100 -4.25 0.17 -5.36
CA VAL A 100 -5.09 0.28 -6.56
C VAL A 100 -5.30 -1.12 -7.11
N PHE A 101 -6.54 -1.45 -7.46
CA PHE A 101 -6.86 -2.71 -8.11
C PHE A 101 -6.61 -2.63 -9.61
N LEU A 102 -5.86 -3.58 -10.14
CA LEU A 102 -5.66 -3.77 -11.57
C LEU A 102 -6.04 -5.19 -11.97
N ASP A 103 -6.95 -5.31 -12.92
CA ASP A 103 -7.21 -6.59 -13.59
C ASP A 103 -6.14 -6.83 -14.67
N CYS A 104 -5.24 -7.76 -14.39
CA CYS A 104 -4.15 -8.15 -15.25
C CYS A 104 -4.38 -9.54 -15.87
N ALA A 105 -5.64 -9.96 -16.08
CA ALA A 105 -5.94 -11.23 -16.73
C ALA A 105 -5.55 -11.24 -18.21
N ALA A 106 -5.89 -10.18 -18.96
CA ALA A 106 -5.57 -10.05 -20.38
C ALA A 106 -4.14 -9.53 -20.62
N SER A 107 -3.72 -8.53 -19.83
CA SER A 107 -2.38 -7.94 -19.89
C SER A 107 -1.71 -8.05 -18.53
N SER A 108 -0.50 -8.59 -18.48
CA SER A 108 0.32 -8.66 -17.28
C SER A 108 0.58 -7.27 -16.67
N PHE A 109 0.92 -7.24 -15.39
CA PHE A 109 1.31 -6.00 -14.74
C PHE A 109 2.48 -5.30 -15.46
N GLY A 110 3.47 -6.05 -15.94
CA GLY A 110 4.59 -5.50 -16.74
C GLY A 110 4.16 -4.87 -18.06
N GLU A 111 3.26 -5.52 -18.81
CA GLU A 111 2.68 -4.94 -20.03
C GLU A 111 1.92 -3.64 -19.73
N ARG A 112 1.11 -3.65 -18.66
CA ARG A 112 0.34 -2.48 -18.23
C ARG A 112 1.22 -1.32 -17.73
N LEU A 113 2.37 -1.65 -17.14
CA LEU A 113 3.37 -0.64 -16.80
C LEU A 113 3.99 -0.04 -18.05
N ALA A 114 4.33 -0.85 -19.04
CA ALA A 114 4.99 -0.40 -20.26
C ALA A 114 4.07 0.44 -21.18
N ASP A 115 2.77 0.09 -21.26
CA ASP A 115 1.78 0.85 -22.03
C ASP A 115 1.08 1.97 -21.24
N LEU A 116 1.52 2.20 -20.00
CA LEU A 116 1.00 3.18 -19.03
C LEU A 116 -0.45 2.95 -18.54
N SER A 117 -1.12 1.87 -18.95
CA SER A 117 -2.48 1.54 -18.48
C SER A 117 -2.55 1.11 -17.01
N ALA A 118 -1.41 0.88 -16.35
CA ALA A 118 -1.32 0.73 -14.90
C ALA A 118 -1.46 2.07 -14.15
N PHE A 119 -1.26 3.20 -14.84
CA PHE A 119 -1.23 4.55 -14.27
C PHE A 119 -2.38 5.42 -14.75
N HIS A 120 -2.90 5.21 -15.97
CA HIS A 120 -3.90 6.10 -16.58
C HIS A 120 -5.00 5.32 -17.28
N ASP A 121 -6.18 5.94 -17.41
CA ASP A 121 -7.18 5.52 -18.38
C ASP A 121 -6.91 6.23 -19.71
N GLY A 122 -6.90 5.49 -20.82
CA GLY A 122 -6.78 6.08 -22.16
C GLY A 122 -5.40 6.70 -22.43
N THR A 123 -5.37 7.91 -22.97
CA THR A 123 -4.12 8.58 -23.38
C THR A 123 -3.43 9.21 -22.18
N PRO A 124 -2.16 8.84 -21.89
CA PRO A 124 -1.40 9.39 -20.78
C PRO A 124 -1.04 10.87 -21.02
N PRO A 125 -0.65 11.62 -19.97
CA PRO A 125 -0.16 12.99 -20.14
C PRO A 125 1.04 13.06 -21.09
N GLU A 126 1.13 14.14 -21.87
CA GLU A 126 2.26 14.37 -22.77
C GLU A 126 3.60 14.34 -22.00
N GLY A 127 4.58 13.65 -22.57
CA GLY A 127 5.91 13.49 -21.99
C GLY A 127 6.06 12.30 -21.03
N GLU A 128 4.96 11.66 -20.60
CA GLU A 128 5.07 10.43 -19.82
C GLU A 128 5.37 9.22 -20.70
N TRP A 129 6.23 8.35 -20.20
CA TRP A 129 6.55 7.06 -20.80
C TRP A 129 7.07 6.11 -19.73
N SER A 130 6.95 4.82 -19.97
CA SER A 130 7.42 3.80 -19.05
C SER A 130 8.06 2.66 -19.83
N PHE A 131 9.14 2.13 -19.29
CA PHE A 131 9.82 0.94 -19.77
C PHE A 131 9.86 -0.09 -18.65
N CYS A 132 9.40 -1.31 -18.95
CA CYS A 132 9.43 -2.43 -18.00
C CYS A 132 10.29 -3.56 -18.59
N ALA A 133 11.43 -3.85 -17.94
CA ALA A 133 12.27 -5.00 -18.23
C ALA A 133 12.13 -6.12 -17.18
N SER A 134 11.20 -5.98 -16.24
CA SER A 134 11.02 -6.96 -15.17
C SER A 134 10.23 -8.17 -15.68
N GLU A 135 10.92 -9.31 -15.83
CA GLU A 135 10.27 -10.61 -16.07
C GLU A 135 9.21 -10.90 -14.99
N ALA A 136 9.51 -10.55 -13.73
CA ALA A 136 8.60 -10.76 -12.62
C ALA A 136 7.33 -9.88 -12.71
N ALA A 137 7.40 -8.70 -13.34
CA ALA A 137 6.22 -7.90 -13.61
C ALA A 137 5.39 -8.52 -14.75
N HIS A 138 6.05 -9.06 -15.78
CA HIS A 138 5.38 -9.76 -16.89
C HIS A 138 4.73 -11.09 -16.47
N ASP A 139 5.30 -11.77 -15.47
CA ASP A 139 4.69 -12.96 -14.85
C ASP A 139 3.45 -12.62 -14.00
N ALA A 140 3.33 -11.38 -13.51
CA ALA A 140 2.27 -10.98 -12.61
C ALA A 140 0.96 -10.75 -13.37
N ARG A 141 0.23 -11.84 -13.62
CA ARG A 141 -1.10 -11.88 -14.25
C ARG A 141 -2.22 -12.16 -13.24
N GLY A 142 -3.46 -11.89 -13.66
CA GLY A 142 -4.67 -12.04 -12.85
C GLY A 142 -4.96 -10.78 -12.03
N ARG A 143 -5.47 -10.93 -10.80
CA ARG A 143 -5.85 -9.80 -9.96
C ARG A 143 -4.64 -9.24 -9.22
N VAL A 144 -4.30 -7.97 -9.46
CA VAL A 144 -3.13 -7.31 -8.88
C VAL A 144 -3.57 -6.14 -8.00
N ALA A 145 -3.02 -6.05 -6.79
CA ALA A 145 -3.04 -4.83 -5.99
C ALA A 145 -1.74 -4.07 -6.20
N PHE A 146 -1.81 -2.90 -6.85
CA PHE A 146 -0.67 -2.02 -7.10
C PHE A 146 -0.56 -0.94 -6.02
N VAL A 147 0.61 -0.81 -5.41
CA VAL A 147 0.87 0.05 -4.26
C VAL A 147 1.54 1.32 -4.71
N VAL A 148 0.94 2.45 -4.34
CA VAL A 148 1.30 3.75 -4.91
C VAL A 148 1.50 4.85 -3.87
N ALA A 149 1.29 4.57 -2.58
CA ALA A 149 1.18 5.61 -1.55
C ALA A 149 1.72 5.19 -0.17
N GLY A 150 2.93 4.63 -0.12
CA GLY A 150 3.60 4.31 1.14
C GLY A 150 4.33 5.54 1.72
N TRP A 151 3.97 5.96 2.93
CA TRP A 151 4.62 7.09 3.60
C TRP A 151 4.53 7.01 5.13
N VAL A 152 5.51 7.61 5.81
CA VAL A 152 5.52 7.85 7.25
C VAL A 152 6.07 9.25 7.49
N ARG A 153 5.33 10.06 8.25
CA ARG A 153 5.70 11.42 8.64
C ARG A 153 7.08 11.41 9.30
N PRO A 154 7.98 12.36 8.98
CA PRO A 154 9.38 12.31 9.43
C PRO A 154 9.59 12.09 10.93
N ASP A 155 8.79 12.74 11.78
CA ASP A 155 8.82 12.64 13.25
C ASP A 155 8.31 11.29 13.81
N TRP A 156 7.68 10.46 12.96
CA TRP A 156 7.21 9.11 13.27
C TRP A 156 8.04 8.00 12.62
N ARG A 157 9.05 8.34 11.81
CA ARG A 157 9.96 7.34 11.23
C ARG A 157 10.73 6.60 12.33
N GLY A 158 11.09 5.34 12.07
CA GLY A 158 11.78 4.49 13.05
C GLY A 158 10.87 3.88 14.13
N ARG A 159 9.59 4.26 14.23
CA ARG A 159 8.63 3.71 15.20
C ARG A 159 7.97 2.39 14.78
N GLY A 160 8.52 1.74 13.77
CA GLY A 160 8.04 0.43 13.32
C GLY A 160 6.64 0.42 12.68
N LEU A 161 6.15 1.55 12.15
CA LEU A 161 4.80 1.65 11.57
C LEU A 161 4.68 1.14 10.14
N PHE A 162 5.74 1.31 9.34
CA PHE A 162 5.68 1.07 7.89
C PHE A 162 5.30 -0.37 7.53
N HIS A 163 5.95 -1.36 8.14
CA HIS A 163 5.69 -2.76 7.82
C HIS A 163 4.33 -3.28 8.30
N PRO A 164 3.88 -3.03 9.54
CA PRO A 164 2.54 -3.40 9.97
C PRO A 164 1.45 -2.76 9.11
N MET A 165 1.61 -1.48 8.73
CA MET A 165 0.68 -0.79 7.82
C MET A 165 0.67 -1.43 6.43
N ALA A 166 1.84 -1.72 5.86
CA ALA A 166 1.94 -2.37 4.55
C ALA A 166 1.36 -3.79 4.59
N PHE A 167 1.48 -4.49 5.71
CA PHE A 167 0.83 -5.79 5.89
C PHE A 167 -0.70 -5.64 6.00
N LEU A 168 -1.19 -4.68 6.78
CA LEU A 168 -2.62 -4.42 6.89
C LEU A 168 -3.24 -4.11 5.52
N ALA A 169 -2.61 -3.25 4.72
CA ALA A 169 -3.05 -2.96 3.36
C ALA A 169 -3.05 -4.21 2.44
N ARG A 170 -2.05 -5.10 2.57
CA ARG A 170 -2.01 -6.38 1.83
C ARG A 170 -3.19 -7.29 2.19
N LEU A 171 -3.50 -7.43 3.49
CA LEU A 171 -4.62 -8.24 3.94
C LEU A 171 -5.94 -7.70 3.41
N LEU A 172 -6.15 -6.39 3.51
CA LEU A 172 -7.37 -5.73 3.03
C LEU A 172 -7.53 -5.83 1.51
N ALA A 173 -6.46 -5.68 0.74
CA ALA A 173 -6.51 -5.86 -0.71
C ALA A 173 -6.88 -7.29 -1.09
N TRP A 174 -6.36 -8.27 -0.34
CA TRP A 174 -6.69 -9.67 -0.58
C TRP A 174 -8.13 -10.00 -0.17
N GLU A 175 -8.57 -9.56 1.01
CA GLU A 175 -9.95 -9.72 1.46
C GLU A 175 -10.95 -9.09 0.47
N ARG A 176 -10.64 -7.88 -0.02
CA ARG A 176 -11.54 -7.13 -0.89
C ARG A 176 -11.55 -7.62 -2.33
N TRP A 177 -10.39 -7.97 -2.88
CA TRP A 177 -10.25 -8.22 -4.32
C TRP A 177 -9.82 -9.64 -4.66
N GLY A 178 -9.43 -10.46 -3.69
CA GLY A 178 -8.96 -11.82 -3.96
C GLY A 178 -7.65 -11.85 -4.77
N VAL A 179 -6.76 -10.86 -4.57
CA VAL A 179 -5.59 -10.66 -5.44
C VAL A 179 -4.65 -11.87 -5.51
N ASN A 180 -4.10 -12.11 -6.70
CA ASN A 180 -3.03 -13.07 -6.95
C ASN A 180 -1.68 -12.49 -6.50
N TRP A 181 -1.49 -11.20 -6.73
CA TRP A 181 -0.25 -10.48 -6.48
C TRP A 181 -0.53 -9.15 -5.79
N TRP A 182 0.36 -8.79 -4.87
CA TRP A 182 0.50 -7.43 -4.38
C TRP A 182 1.84 -6.90 -4.88
N CYS A 183 1.82 -5.84 -5.68
CA CYS A 183 2.96 -5.29 -6.38
C CYS A 183 3.21 -3.85 -5.95
N GLY A 184 4.46 -3.45 -5.84
CA GLY A 184 4.88 -2.08 -5.58
C GLY A 184 6.06 -1.71 -6.46
N LEU A 185 6.18 -0.43 -6.75
CA LEU A 185 7.36 0.15 -7.38
C LEU A 185 8.14 0.87 -6.29
N VAL A 186 9.38 0.45 -6.09
CA VAL A 186 10.22 0.88 -4.96
C VAL A 186 11.33 1.75 -5.48
N ASP A 187 11.37 2.99 -4.99
CA ASP A 187 12.47 3.90 -5.25
C ASP A 187 13.77 3.36 -4.61
N PRO A 188 14.94 3.47 -5.28
CA PRO A 188 16.22 2.96 -4.77
C PRO A 188 16.56 3.42 -3.36
N GLU A 189 16.19 4.66 -2.98
CA GLU A 189 16.44 5.19 -1.64
C GLU A 189 15.65 4.46 -0.54
N THR A 190 14.52 3.85 -0.91
CA THR A 190 13.64 3.13 0.02
C THR A 190 13.85 1.61 0.03
N VAL A 191 14.68 1.07 -0.86
CA VAL A 191 15.07 -0.35 -0.88
C VAL A 191 15.54 -0.87 0.49
N PRO A 192 16.36 -0.15 1.29
CA PRO A 192 16.78 -0.62 2.60
C PRO A 192 15.62 -0.89 3.58
N ILE A 193 14.55 -0.09 3.50
CA ILE A 193 13.33 -0.27 4.32
C ILE A 193 12.72 -1.62 4.00
N TRP A 194 12.57 -1.92 2.70
CA TRP A 194 12.02 -3.19 2.25
C TRP A 194 12.96 -4.36 2.52
N ASN A 195 14.27 -4.16 2.66
CA ASN A 195 15.19 -5.23 3.01
C ASN A 195 15.15 -5.69 4.47
N GLY A 196 14.42 -4.98 5.33
CA GLY A 196 14.27 -5.31 6.74
C GLY A 196 13.51 -6.62 7.02
N ARG A 197 13.76 -7.21 8.20
CA ARG A 197 13.10 -8.44 8.68
C ARG A 197 11.56 -8.32 8.76
N GLY A 198 11.02 -7.10 8.88
CA GLY A 198 9.58 -6.84 8.97
C GLY A 198 8.84 -6.82 7.63
N ALA A 199 9.56 -6.80 6.50
CA ALA A 199 8.93 -6.64 5.19
C ALA A 199 8.16 -7.89 4.70
N GLY A 200 8.27 -9.03 5.39
CA GLY A 200 7.61 -10.28 5.03
C GLY A 200 8.26 -10.99 3.82
N ARG A 201 7.58 -12.03 3.34
CA ARG A 201 8.03 -12.88 2.23
C ARG A 201 7.74 -12.22 0.88
N ARG A 202 8.63 -11.31 0.53
CA ARG A 202 8.60 -10.56 -0.73
C ARG A 202 9.63 -11.10 -1.73
N ARG A 203 9.39 -10.80 -3.01
CA ARG A 203 10.44 -10.70 -4.02
C ARG A 203 10.67 -9.23 -4.29
N LEU A 204 11.84 -8.72 -3.92
CA LEU A 204 12.31 -7.40 -4.30
C LEU A 204 13.43 -7.60 -5.32
N GLU A 205 13.30 -6.98 -6.49
CA GLU A 205 14.35 -7.08 -7.50
C GLU A 205 15.61 -6.33 -7.05
N PRO A 206 16.81 -6.91 -7.26
CA PRO A 206 18.05 -6.35 -6.75
C PRO A 206 18.51 -5.10 -7.50
N ARG A 207 17.94 -4.83 -8.67
CA ARG A 207 18.24 -3.68 -9.53
C ARG A 207 16.93 -3.04 -9.97
N PRO A 208 16.93 -1.74 -10.28
CA PRO A 208 15.79 -1.11 -10.93
C PRO A 208 15.66 -1.68 -12.35
N THR A 209 14.48 -2.17 -12.66
CA THR A 209 14.12 -2.82 -13.94
C THR A 209 12.95 -2.10 -14.61
N ILE A 210 12.40 -1.10 -13.95
CA ILE A 210 11.28 -0.30 -14.42
C ILE A 210 11.78 1.15 -14.44
N LEU A 211 11.65 1.82 -15.56
CA LEU A 211 11.98 3.22 -15.71
C LEU A 211 10.72 3.97 -16.12
N TYR A 212 10.24 4.85 -15.24
CA TYR A 212 9.03 5.63 -15.47
C TYR A 212 9.38 7.12 -15.49
N GLU A 213 9.06 7.82 -16.58
CA GLU A 213 9.04 9.28 -16.64
C GLU A 213 7.65 9.74 -16.23
N GLN A 214 7.54 10.21 -14.99
CA GLN A 214 6.30 10.76 -14.44
C GLN A 214 6.29 12.28 -14.64
N LYS A 215 5.16 12.81 -15.11
CA LYS A 215 5.00 14.26 -15.25
C LYS A 215 5.21 14.96 -13.90
N ASP A 216 5.97 16.06 -13.95
CA ASP A 216 6.33 16.90 -12.80
C ASP A 216 7.19 16.23 -11.70
N ALA A 217 7.48 14.94 -11.83
CA ALA A 217 8.32 14.18 -10.89
C ALA A 217 9.63 13.68 -11.52
N GLY A 218 9.67 13.57 -12.85
CA GLY A 218 10.84 13.20 -13.63
C GLY A 218 11.03 11.68 -13.73
N ARG A 219 12.28 11.27 -13.95
CA ARG A 219 12.66 9.87 -14.18
C ARG A 219 12.82 9.11 -12.87
N LEU A 220 12.10 7.99 -12.78
CA LEU A 220 12.07 7.11 -11.62
C LEU A 220 12.61 5.73 -12.00
N PRO A 221 13.86 5.40 -11.61
CA PRO A 221 14.42 4.06 -11.77
C PRO A 221 13.92 3.16 -10.63
N LEU A 222 12.83 2.43 -10.86
CA LEU A 222 12.09 1.72 -9.82
C LEU A 222 12.42 0.22 -9.80
N HIS A 223 12.51 -0.33 -8.59
CA HIS A 223 12.59 -1.75 -8.35
C HIS A 223 11.19 -2.35 -8.28
N LEU A 224 10.97 -3.53 -8.89
CA LEU A 224 9.75 -4.28 -8.61
C LEU A 224 9.83 -4.94 -7.23
N LEU A 225 8.80 -4.69 -6.43
CA LEU A 225 8.47 -5.45 -5.24
C LEU A 225 7.19 -6.24 -5.49
N ARG A 226 7.16 -7.54 -5.22
CA ARG A 226 5.92 -8.32 -5.26
C ARG A 226 5.80 -9.33 -4.13
N PHE A 227 4.56 -9.58 -3.72
CA PHE A 227 4.16 -10.65 -2.82
C PHE A 227 3.18 -11.55 -3.54
N SER A 228 3.41 -12.85 -3.44
CA SER A 228 2.43 -13.84 -3.87
C SER A 228 1.41 -14.08 -2.75
N ARG A 229 0.21 -14.50 -3.12
CA ARG A 229 -0.80 -14.94 -2.15
C ARG A 229 -0.26 -16.00 -1.15
N PRO A 230 0.46 -17.07 -1.56
CA PRO A 230 1.10 -17.99 -0.60
C PRO A 230 2.12 -17.31 0.33
N GLY A 231 2.87 -16.31 -0.15
CA GLY A 231 3.80 -15.55 0.69
C GLY A 231 3.07 -14.80 1.81
N VAL A 232 1.94 -14.17 1.50
CA VAL A 232 1.10 -13.47 2.48
C VAL A 232 0.51 -14.46 3.52
N VAL A 233 0.06 -15.65 3.08
CA VAL A 233 -0.39 -16.72 4.01
C VAL A 233 0.69 -17.08 5.02
N LEU A 234 1.91 -17.34 4.54
CA LEU A 234 3.03 -17.68 5.39
C LEU A 234 3.44 -16.52 6.32
N ASP A 235 3.27 -15.27 5.90
CA ASP A 235 3.48 -14.09 6.76
C ASP A 235 2.44 -14.06 7.90
N MET A 236 1.18 -14.41 7.63
CA MET A 236 0.14 -14.51 8.67
C MET A 236 0.45 -15.62 9.69
N GLU A 237 0.91 -16.77 9.22
CA GLU A 237 1.32 -17.87 10.11
C GLU A 237 2.51 -17.47 11.01
N ALA A 238 3.48 -16.73 10.47
CA ALA A 238 4.60 -16.21 11.25
C ALA A 238 4.14 -15.19 12.29
N LEU A 239 3.19 -14.32 11.92
CA LEU A 239 2.57 -13.36 12.81
C LEU A 239 1.91 -14.06 14.02
N ARG A 240 1.23 -15.19 13.80
CA ARG A 240 0.64 -16.01 14.88
C ARG A 240 1.67 -16.61 15.83
N LYS A 241 2.83 -17.02 15.32
CA LYS A 241 3.87 -17.70 16.10
C LYS A 241 4.75 -16.75 16.92
N THR A 242 4.71 -15.46 16.62
CA THR A 242 5.47 -14.46 17.37
C THR A 242 4.69 -14.13 18.66
N PRO A 243 5.22 -14.46 19.85
CA PRO A 243 4.58 -14.06 21.11
C PRO A 243 4.41 -12.55 21.11
N GLY A 244 3.24 -12.05 21.55
CA GLY A 244 3.04 -10.61 21.73
C GLY A 244 4.16 -10.08 22.61
N GLY A 245 5.01 -9.21 22.06
CA GLY A 245 6.05 -8.55 22.83
C GLY A 245 5.38 -7.79 23.96
N ALA A 246 5.81 -8.09 25.19
CA ALA A 246 5.47 -7.35 26.40
C ALA A 246 5.93 -5.90 26.32
#